data_AF-A0A2V8K411-F1
#
_entry.id   AF-A0A2V8K411-F1
#
_cell.length_a   1.000
_cell.length_b   1.000
_cell.length_c   1.000
_cell.angle_alpha   90.00
_cell.angle_beta   90.00
_cell.angle_gamma   90.00
#
_symmetry.space_group_name_H-M   'P 1'
#
loop_
_entity.id
_entity.type
_entity.pdbx_description
1 polymer ?
#
loop_
_entity_poly.entity_id
_entity_poly.type
_entity_poly.pdbx_seq_one_letter_code
_entity_poly.pdbx_strand_id
1 'polypeptide(L)'
;MVFWLITPGILPFITIVTLGFVGYGAVAALLVFTFVASYYRPHWQAAVGLGLLVFLGLSLYVTYFRDRPMIRQKVWGGAALSDRIETLTSTLSNFEFIDLQNPRHLSAIDARLNQNYLVGRVVKTIESGQEPFAGGETLYEALLALVPRILWPDKPVVAGSGHTVSRYTRITFESSTSVGIGQVMEFYINFGTLGVLAGFLVIGVLVRIGDTMAALHLYEGNWQGFMSWFVPSMSLLNVGGSLVEVFGSVAASVVMVFVVNKLLTIGQTRSSNVRAGVLARP
;
A
#
# COMPACT_ATOMS: atom_id res chain seq x y z
N MET A 1 -21.28 -11.56 20.63
CA MET A 1 -19.81 -11.70 20.51
C MET A 1 -19.22 -10.91 19.33
N VAL A 2 -19.90 -9.87 18.81
CA VAL A 2 -19.48 -9.13 17.60
C VAL A 2 -19.06 -7.68 17.91
N PHE A 3 -19.25 -7.21 19.15
CA PHE A 3 -18.96 -5.82 19.56
C PHE A 3 -17.53 -5.36 19.31
N TRP A 4 -16.54 -6.27 19.29
CA TRP A 4 -15.15 -5.93 18.99
C TRP A 4 -14.94 -5.46 17.54
N LEU A 5 -15.88 -5.74 16.62
CA LEU A 5 -15.88 -5.23 15.25
C LEU A 5 -16.21 -3.75 15.14
N ILE A 6 -16.72 -3.13 16.21
CA ILE A 6 -16.96 -1.70 16.25
C ILE A 6 -15.62 -0.94 16.28
N THR A 7 -14.63 -1.48 17.00
CA THR A 7 -13.29 -0.88 17.13
C THR A 7 -12.60 -0.63 15.78
N PRO A 8 -12.46 -1.61 14.86
CA PRO A 8 -11.91 -1.36 13.54
C PRO A 8 -12.78 -0.38 12.73
N GLY A 9 -14.11 -0.42 12.89
CA GLY A 9 -15.02 0.51 12.23
C GLY A 9 -14.84 1.98 12.62
N ILE A 10 -14.27 2.26 13.79
CA ILE A 10 -14.01 3.62 14.28
C ILE A 10 -12.66 4.18 13.74
N LEU A 11 -11.73 3.31 13.34
CA LEU A 11 -10.38 3.72 12.90
C LEU A 11 -10.36 4.78 11.79
N PRO A 12 -11.21 4.72 10.74
CA PRO A 12 -11.23 5.75 9.70
C PRO A 12 -11.48 7.16 10.26
N PHE A 13 -12.34 7.27 11.27
CA PHE A 13 -12.67 8.55 11.90
C PHE A 13 -11.53 9.04 12.79
N ILE A 14 -10.87 8.14 13.51
CA ILE A 14 -9.68 8.48 14.30
C ILE A 14 -8.58 9.04 13.38
N THR A 15 -8.32 8.40 12.24
CA THR A 15 -7.27 8.86 11.32
C THR A 15 -7.66 10.12 10.57
N ILE A 16 -8.96 10.38 10.35
CA ILE A 16 -9.43 11.68 9.86
C ILE A 16 -9.11 12.79 10.87
N VAL A 17 -9.43 12.61 12.16
CA VAL A 17 -9.23 13.65 13.19
C VAL A 17 -7.76 13.86 13.54
N THR A 18 -6.96 12.79 13.54
CA THR A 18 -5.55 12.85 13.98
C THR A 18 -4.59 13.16 12.83
N LEU A 19 -4.81 12.59 11.65
CA LEU A 19 -3.88 12.68 10.51
C LEU A 19 -4.46 13.45 9.32
N GLY A 20 -5.78 13.66 9.27
CA GLY A 20 -6.45 14.27 8.12
C GLY A 20 -6.67 13.29 6.96
N PHE A 21 -6.51 11.98 7.19
CA PHE A 21 -6.60 10.94 6.17
C PHE A 21 -7.58 9.82 6.57
N VAL A 22 -8.58 9.54 5.73
CA VAL A 22 -9.47 8.40 5.92
C VAL A 22 -8.81 7.06 5.55
N GLY A 23 -7.86 7.08 4.61
CA GLY A 23 -7.29 5.87 4.01
C GLY A 23 -6.61 4.93 5.00
N TYR A 24 -5.83 5.46 5.95
CA TYR A 24 -5.11 4.64 6.92
C TYR A 24 -6.04 3.81 7.80
N GLY A 25 -7.07 4.44 8.39
CA GLY A 25 -8.06 3.73 9.19
C GLY A 25 -8.97 2.83 8.37
N ALA A 26 -9.32 3.23 7.13
CA ALA A 26 -10.13 2.42 6.23
C ALA A 26 -9.43 1.11 5.83
N VAL A 27 -8.13 1.16 5.51
CA VAL A 27 -7.34 -0.05 5.19
C VAL A 27 -7.27 -0.97 6.41
N ALA A 28 -7.00 -0.44 7.61
CA ALA A 28 -6.97 -1.23 8.83
C ALA A 28 -8.33 -1.90 9.13
N ALA A 29 -9.43 -1.16 8.95
CA ALA A 29 -10.78 -1.69 9.11
C ALA A 29 -11.07 -2.80 8.09
N LEU A 30 -10.76 -2.55 6.81
CA LEU A 30 -10.96 -3.49 5.72
C LEU A 30 -10.19 -4.80 5.95
N LEU A 31 -8.95 -4.73 6.44
CA LEU A 31 -8.15 -5.91 6.78
C LEU A 31 -8.85 -6.79 7.82
N VAL A 32 -9.36 -6.18 8.90
CA VAL A 32 -10.07 -6.93 9.95
C VAL A 32 -11.38 -7.50 9.43
N PHE A 33 -12.17 -6.72 8.68
CA PHE A 33 -13.46 -7.16 8.17
C PHE A 33 -13.33 -8.28 7.12
N THR A 34 -12.35 -8.17 6.21
CA THR A 34 -12.08 -9.22 5.22
C THR A 34 -11.54 -10.50 5.87
N PHE A 35 -10.67 -10.37 6.88
CA PHE A 35 -10.22 -11.51 7.67
C PHE A 35 -11.40 -12.23 8.36
N VAL A 36 -12.31 -11.49 9.00
CA VAL A 36 -13.47 -12.12 9.64
C VAL A 36 -14.40 -12.76 8.61
N ALA A 37 -14.61 -12.08 7.48
CA ALA A 37 -15.42 -12.60 6.37
C ALA A 37 -14.86 -13.92 5.81
N SER A 38 -13.53 -14.12 5.78
CA SER A 38 -12.92 -15.35 5.24
C SER A 38 -13.17 -16.59 6.09
N TYR A 39 -13.45 -16.44 7.39
CA TYR A 39 -13.80 -17.57 8.28
C TYR A 39 -15.31 -17.71 8.51
N TYR A 40 -16.10 -16.76 8.04
CA TYR A 40 -17.55 -16.76 8.23
C TYR A 40 -18.25 -17.63 7.18
N ARG A 41 -18.76 -18.79 7.62
CA ARG A 41 -19.29 -19.84 6.73
C ARG A 41 -20.49 -19.46 5.86
N PRO A 42 -21.45 -18.63 6.29
CA PRO A 42 -22.49 -18.13 5.40
C PRO A 42 -21.89 -17.15 4.37
N HIS A 43 -21.26 -17.70 3.33
CA HIS A 43 -20.50 -16.90 2.35
C HIS A 43 -21.37 -15.86 1.64
N TRP A 44 -22.68 -16.09 1.50
CA TRP A 44 -23.61 -15.12 0.94
C TRP A 44 -23.82 -13.91 1.85
N GLN A 45 -23.88 -14.10 3.18
CA GLN A 45 -23.97 -12.99 4.14
C GLN A 45 -22.66 -12.21 4.18
N ALA A 46 -21.52 -12.91 4.08
CA ALA A 46 -20.21 -12.27 3.94
C ALA A 46 -20.14 -11.43 2.66
N ALA A 47 -20.64 -11.95 1.53
CA ALA A 47 -20.69 -11.21 0.27
C ALA A 47 -21.61 -9.97 0.35
N VAL A 48 -22.81 -10.10 0.93
CA VAL A 48 -23.72 -8.97 1.17
C VAL A 48 -23.08 -7.94 2.10
N GLY A 49 -22.44 -8.39 3.19
CA GLY A 49 -21.74 -7.52 4.13
C GLY A 49 -20.57 -6.76 3.48
N LEU A 50 -19.79 -7.42 2.62
CA LEU A 50 -18.73 -6.79 1.84
C LEU A 50 -19.30 -5.78 0.83
N GLY A 51 -20.41 -6.10 0.17
CA GLY A 51 -21.11 -5.18 -0.73
C GLY A 51 -21.58 -3.92 0.00
N LEU A 52 -22.20 -4.08 1.18
CA LEU A 52 -22.59 -2.96 2.04
C LEU A 52 -21.39 -2.15 2.51
N LEU A 53 -20.29 -2.81 2.89
CA LEU A 53 -19.06 -2.16 3.29
C LEU A 53 -18.45 -1.32 2.16
N VAL A 54 -18.45 -1.84 0.93
CA VAL A 54 -18.00 -1.08 -0.26
C VAL A 54 -18.90 0.12 -0.51
N PHE A 55 -20.22 -0.06 -0.48
CA PHE A 55 -21.17 1.04 -0.67
C PHE A 55 -21.02 2.14 0.39
N LEU A 56 -20.95 1.77 1.67
CA LEU A 56 -20.76 2.72 2.77
C LEU A 56 -19.36 3.34 2.76
N GLY A 57 -18.34 2.57 2.40
CA GLY A 57 -16.97 3.04 2.25
C GLY A 57 -16.82 4.07 1.14
N LEU A 58 -17.46 3.84 -0.02
CA LEU A 58 -17.50 4.82 -1.12
C LEU A 58 -18.32 6.06 -0.74
N SER A 59 -19.43 5.90 -0.02
CA SER A 59 -20.23 7.02 0.50
C SER A 59 -19.42 7.88 1.48
N LEU A 60 -18.71 7.25 2.42
CA LEU A 60 -17.79 7.93 3.32
C LEU A 60 -16.65 8.60 2.55
N TYR A 61 -16.11 7.94 1.52
CA TYR A 61 -15.05 8.49 0.68
C TYR A 61 -15.49 9.76 -0.04
N VAL A 62 -16.63 9.78 -0.74
CA VAL A 62 -17.09 10.99 -1.45
C VAL A 62 -17.41 12.14 -0.50
N THR A 63 -18.01 11.82 0.66
CA THR A 63 -18.28 12.79 1.73
C THR A 63 -16.98 13.37 2.29
N TYR A 64 -16.01 12.51 2.65
CA TYR A 64 -14.69 12.93 3.10
C TYR A 64 -13.96 13.75 2.03
N PHE A 65 -14.00 13.33 0.77
CA PHE A 65 -13.26 13.97 -0.32
C PHE A 65 -13.76 15.40 -0.57
N ARG A 66 -15.07 15.65 -0.41
CA ARG A 66 -15.69 16.99 -0.45
C ARG A 66 -15.04 17.93 0.57
N ASP A 67 -14.94 17.49 1.82
CA ASP A 67 -14.50 18.34 2.95
C ASP A 67 -13.01 18.18 3.29
N ARG A 68 -12.29 17.33 2.56
CA ARG A 68 -10.87 16.99 2.77
C ARG A 68 -9.97 18.22 2.92
N PRO A 69 -10.08 19.28 2.09
CA PRO A 69 -9.23 20.46 2.24
C PRO A 69 -9.38 21.12 3.61
N MET A 70 -10.62 21.32 4.07
CA MET A 70 -10.93 21.91 5.37
C MET A 70 -10.44 21.03 6.52
N ILE A 71 -10.68 19.71 6.43
CA ILE A 71 -10.18 18.74 7.42
C ILE A 71 -8.66 18.85 7.55
N ARG A 72 -7.93 18.77 6.43
CA ARG A 72 -6.46 18.82 6.44
C ARG A 72 -5.94 20.16 6.92
N GLN A 73 -6.57 21.26 6.53
CA GLN A 73 -6.20 22.59 7.00
C GLN A 73 -6.28 22.67 8.53
N LYS A 74 -7.35 22.16 9.17
CA LYS A 74 -7.45 22.17 10.63
C LYS A 74 -6.46 21.22 11.30
N VAL A 75 -6.29 20.01 10.76
CA VAL A 75 -5.39 19.00 11.36
C VAL A 75 -3.92 19.44 11.26
N TRP A 76 -3.48 19.88 10.08
CA TRP A 76 -2.09 20.26 9.82
C TRP A 76 -1.78 21.70 10.23
N GLY A 77 -2.78 22.57 10.29
CA GLY A 77 -2.69 23.91 10.87
C GLY A 77 -2.66 23.90 12.40
N GLY A 78 -2.73 22.74 13.05
CA GLY A 78 -2.59 22.63 14.49
C GLY A 78 -3.82 23.06 15.29
N ALA A 79 -5.02 23.08 14.70
CA ALA A 79 -6.26 23.44 15.38
C ALA A 79 -6.53 22.53 16.61
N ALA A 80 -7.30 23.02 17.57
CA ALA A 80 -7.65 22.26 18.76
C ALA A 80 -8.45 20.99 18.40
N LEU A 81 -8.38 19.97 19.27
CA LEU A 81 -9.09 18.71 19.05
C LEU A 81 -10.61 18.91 18.94
N SER A 82 -11.17 19.85 19.71
CA SER A 82 -12.58 20.26 19.61
C SER A 82 -12.96 20.66 18.18
N ASP A 83 -12.15 21.50 17.55
CA ASP A 83 -12.45 22.07 16.24
C ASP A 83 -12.33 21.01 15.14
N ARG A 84 -11.42 20.05 15.31
CA ARG A 84 -11.26 18.90 14.41
C ARG A 84 -12.46 17.96 14.52
N ILE A 85 -12.92 17.68 15.75
CA ILE A 85 -14.11 16.86 16.02
C ILE A 85 -15.37 17.54 15.49
N GLU A 86 -15.52 18.85 15.70
CA GLU A 86 -16.63 19.64 15.17
C GLU A 86 -16.65 19.58 13.63
N THR A 87 -15.49 19.70 12.99
CA THR A 87 -15.38 19.58 11.52
C THR A 87 -15.82 18.21 11.04
N LEU A 88 -15.32 17.13 11.68
CA LEU A 88 -15.77 15.78 11.35
C LEU A 88 -17.27 15.62 11.57
N THR A 89 -17.81 16.19 12.65
CA THR A 89 -19.24 16.13 12.99
C THR A 89 -20.07 16.85 11.93
N SER A 90 -19.65 18.02 11.49
CA SER A 90 -20.29 18.76 10.39
C SER A 90 -20.25 17.99 9.07
N THR A 91 -19.10 17.38 8.74
CA THR A 91 -18.95 16.51 7.57
C THR A 91 -19.91 15.32 7.61
N LEU A 92 -20.05 14.66 8.77
CA LEU A 92 -20.93 13.50 8.95
C LEU A 92 -22.42 13.88 9.08
N SER A 93 -22.74 15.07 9.59
CA SER A 93 -24.12 15.58 9.61
C SER A 93 -24.62 15.87 8.19
N ASN A 94 -23.71 16.24 7.29
CA ASN A 94 -23.98 16.45 5.86
C ASN A 94 -23.49 15.25 5.02
N PHE A 95 -23.77 14.03 5.49
CA PHE A 95 -23.34 12.80 4.82
C PHE A 95 -24.05 12.59 3.48
N GLU A 96 -23.28 12.18 2.47
CA GLU A 96 -23.78 11.88 1.14
C GLU A 96 -23.62 10.39 0.86
N PHE A 97 -24.72 9.71 0.54
CA PHE A 97 -24.64 8.37 -0.05
C PHE A 97 -24.07 8.47 -1.46
N ILE A 98 -23.28 7.46 -1.84
CA ILE A 98 -22.71 7.41 -3.19
C ILE A 98 -23.83 7.39 -4.24
N ASP A 99 -23.78 8.37 -5.12
CA ASP A 99 -24.66 8.52 -6.27
C ASP A 99 -23.82 8.50 -7.54
N LEU A 100 -24.04 7.48 -8.38
CA LEU A 100 -23.31 7.25 -9.63
C LEU A 100 -23.77 8.17 -10.77
N GLN A 101 -24.84 8.94 -10.58
CA GLN A 101 -25.30 9.96 -11.54
C GLN A 101 -24.77 11.34 -11.18
N ASN A 102 -24.27 11.54 -9.96
CA ASN A 102 -23.71 12.81 -9.51
C ASN A 102 -22.28 13.01 -10.09
N PRO A 103 -22.06 14.01 -10.94
CA PRO A 103 -20.75 14.25 -11.56
C PRO A 103 -19.63 14.53 -10.56
N ARG A 104 -19.95 15.12 -9.39
CA ARG A 104 -18.96 15.39 -8.33
C ARG A 104 -18.48 14.10 -7.67
N HIS A 105 -19.38 13.13 -7.46
CA HIS A 105 -19.00 11.83 -6.90
C HIS A 105 -18.13 11.04 -7.87
N LEU A 106 -18.53 11.02 -9.15
CA LEU A 106 -17.76 10.37 -10.20
C LEU A 106 -16.38 11.02 -10.36
N SER A 107 -16.28 12.35 -10.38
CA SER A 107 -15.00 13.04 -10.49
C SER A 107 -14.10 12.83 -9.27
N ALA A 108 -14.67 12.74 -8.06
CA ALA A 108 -13.91 12.40 -6.86
C ALA A 108 -13.31 10.99 -6.95
N ILE A 109 -14.05 10.02 -7.49
CA ILE A 109 -13.56 8.65 -7.70
C ILE A 109 -12.51 8.63 -8.82
N ASP A 110 -12.81 9.24 -9.97
CA ASP A 110 -11.91 9.31 -11.12
C ASP A 110 -10.57 9.96 -10.75
N ALA A 111 -10.59 11.10 -10.04
CA ALA A 111 -9.38 11.79 -9.59
C ALA A 111 -8.45 10.95 -8.70
N ARG A 112 -8.92 9.81 -8.16
CA ARG A 112 -8.12 8.88 -7.37
C ARG A 112 -7.79 7.57 -8.05
N LEU A 113 -8.64 7.10 -8.95
CA LEU A 113 -8.43 5.83 -9.66
C LEU A 113 -7.74 6.03 -11.02
N ASN A 114 -7.86 7.20 -11.64
CA ASN A 114 -7.37 7.47 -12.98
C ASN A 114 -5.89 7.84 -13.01
N GLN A 115 -5.04 6.83 -12.88
CA GLN A 115 -3.59 6.96 -13.10
C GLN A 115 -3.24 7.25 -14.58
N ASN A 116 -4.13 6.91 -15.53
CA ASN A 116 -3.90 7.12 -16.96
C ASN A 116 -3.77 8.61 -17.30
N TYR A 117 -4.50 9.48 -16.59
CA TYR A 117 -4.33 10.93 -16.76
C TYR A 117 -2.90 11.38 -16.47
N LEU A 118 -2.30 10.90 -15.38
CA LEU A 118 -0.94 11.25 -15.01
C LEU A 118 0.07 10.68 -16.02
N VAL A 119 -0.11 9.43 -16.46
CA VAL A 119 0.74 8.83 -17.51
C VAL A 119 0.65 9.63 -18.81
N GLY A 120 -0.55 10.01 -19.25
CA GLY A 120 -0.74 10.82 -20.46
C GLY A 120 -0.11 12.21 -20.36
N ARG A 121 -0.14 12.82 -19.15
CA ARG A 121 0.60 14.06 -18.89
C ARG A 121 2.10 13.89 -19.05
N VAL A 122 2.66 12.80 -18.51
CA VAL A 122 4.08 12.47 -18.66
C VAL A 122 4.46 12.27 -20.13
N VAL A 123 3.69 11.49 -20.88
CA VAL A 123 3.90 11.27 -22.31
C VAL A 123 4.00 12.61 -23.04
N LYS A 124 3.02 13.49 -22.82
CA LYS A 124 2.98 14.82 -23.45
C LYS A 124 4.19 15.69 -23.06
N THR A 125 4.61 15.67 -21.79
CA THR A 125 5.79 16.43 -21.33
C THR A 125 7.06 15.97 -22.06
N ILE A 126 7.25 14.65 -22.21
CA ILE A 126 8.43 14.10 -22.87
C ILE A 126 8.38 14.33 -24.39
N GLU A 127 7.24 14.07 -25.04
CA GLU A 127 7.09 14.26 -26.49
C GLU A 127 7.22 15.72 -26.93
N SER A 128 6.78 16.67 -26.08
CA SER A 128 6.96 18.10 -26.33
C SER A 128 8.37 18.61 -26.04
N GLY A 129 9.29 17.73 -25.62
CA GLY A 129 10.67 18.08 -25.30
C GLY A 129 10.84 18.90 -24.02
N GLN A 130 9.80 19.01 -23.19
CA GLN A 130 9.86 19.77 -21.93
C GLN A 130 10.68 19.06 -20.86
N GLU A 131 10.79 17.73 -20.91
CA GLU A 131 11.61 16.94 -20.00
C GLU A 131 12.17 15.73 -20.75
N PRO A 132 13.48 15.43 -20.69
CA PRO A 132 14.02 14.22 -21.28
C PRO A 132 13.62 12.97 -20.49
N PHE A 133 13.74 11.80 -21.12
CA PHE A 133 13.66 10.53 -20.41
C PHE A 133 14.65 10.49 -19.24
N ALA A 134 14.23 9.88 -18.13
CA ALA A 134 15.04 9.65 -16.92
C ALA A 134 16.24 8.72 -17.18
N GLY A 135 16.18 7.91 -18.25
CA GLY A 135 17.33 7.14 -18.72
C GLY A 135 17.87 6.10 -17.73
N GLY A 136 17.06 5.64 -16.77
CA GLY A 136 17.45 4.68 -15.74
C GLY A 136 17.61 5.27 -14.34
N GLU A 137 17.45 6.58 -14.15
CA GLU A 137 17.62 7.27 -12.86
C GLU A 137 16.80 6.59 -11.74
N THR A 138 15.50 6.36 -11.96
CA THR A 138 14.65 5.78 -10.91
C THR A 138 14.88 4.27 -10.69
N LEU A 139 15.37 3.56 -11.71
CA LEU A 139 15.79 2.17 -11.56
C LEU A 139 17.06 2.07 -10.70
N TYR A 140 17.99 2.99 -10.90
CA TYR A 140 19.18 3.08 -10.06
C TYR A 140 18.81 3.42 -8.61
N GLU A 141 17.92 4.38 -8.38
CA GLU A 141 17.39 4.67 -7.05
C GLU A 141 16.71 3.45 -6.41
N ALA A 142 15.97 2.67 -7.18
CA ALA A 142 15.34 1.43 -6.70
C ALA A 142 16.36 0.36 -6.29
N LEU A 143 17.49 0.25 -7.00
CA LEU A 143 18.59 -0.64 -6.59
C LEU A 143 19.23 -0.17 -5.28
N LEU A 144 19.45 1.14 -5.12
CA LEU A 144 19.91 1.69 -3.83
C LEU A 144 18.88 1.47 -2.71
N ALA A 145 17.58 1.42 -3.04
CA ALA A 145 16.51 1.16 -2.08
C ALA A 145 16.67 -0.19 -1.36
N LEU A 146 17.30 -1.18 -1.99
CA LEU A 146 17.55 -2.51 -1.42
C LEU A 146 18.43 -2.49 -0.17
N VAL A 147 19.29 -1.48 0.00
CA VAL A 147 20.16 -1.38 1.18
C VAL A 147 19.34 -0.84 2.38
N PRO A 148 19.16 -1.59 3.47
CA PRO A 148 18.40 -1.12 4.63
C PRO A 148 19.04 0.12 5.26
N ARG A 149 18.23 1.05 5.78
CA ARG A 149 18.73 2.28 6.43
C ARG A 149 19.59 2.01 7.68
N ILE A 150 19.48 0.84 8.28
CA ILE A 150 20.35 0.42 9.39
C ILE A 150 21.82 0.32 8.93
N LEU A 151 22.05 -0.10 7.68
CA LEU A 151 23.37 -0.22 7.09
C LEU A 151 23.83 1.08 6.41
N TRP A 152 22.89 1.89 5.92
CA TRP A 152 23.18 3.19 5.30
C TRP A 152 22.17 4.26 5.76
N PRO A 153 22.41 4.91 6.91
CA PRO A 153 21.50 5.89 7.50
C PRO A 153 21.23 7.08 6.57
N ASP A 154 22.29 7.64 6.00
CA ASP A 154 22.28 8.85 5.15
C ASP A 154 21.98 8.55 3.67
N LYS A 155 21.32 7.42 3.38
CA LYS A 155 20.96 7.06 2.00
C LYS A 155 20.13 8.19 1.35
N PRO A 156 20.56 8.71 0.19
CA PRO A 156 19.92 9.87 -0.45
C PRO A 156 18.55 9.56 -1.04
N VAL A 157 18.21 8.27 -1.21
CA VAL A 157 16.93 7.85 -1.76
C VAL A 157 15.85 7.88 -0.69
N VAL A 158 14.78 8.63 -0.95
CA VAL A 158 13.60 8.75 -0.09
C VAL A 158 12.41 8.12 -0.81
N ALA A 159 11.63 7.33 -0.07
CA ALA A 159 10.39 6.77 -0.60
C ALA A 159 9.33 7.88 -0.78
N GLY A 160 8.44 7.72 -1.75
CA GLY A 160 7.50 8.77 -2.15
C GLY A 160 7.95 9.44 -3.44
N SER A 161 7.29 9.08 -4.53
CA SER A 161 7.59 9.57 -5.88
C SER A 161 7.04 10.97 -6.19
N GLY A 162 6.65 11.75 -5.19
CA GLY A 162 5.98 13.05 -5.39
C GLY A 162 6.81 14.03 -6.22
N HIS A 163 8.13 14.09 -6.01
CA HIS A 163 9.03 14.94 -6.80
C HIS A 163 9.13 14.48 -8.26
N THR A 164 9.33 13.18 -8.48
CA THR A 164 9.40 12.59 -9.83
C THR A 164 8.10 12.78 -10.59
N VAL A 165 6.96 12.51 -9.95
CA VAL A 165 5.64 12.73 -10.56
C VAL A 165 5.45 14.22 -10.86
N SER A 166 5.80 15.12 -9.95
CA SER A 166 5.69 16.57 -10.20
C SER A 166 6.56 17.03 -11.37
N ARG A 167 7.81 16.55 -11.44
CA ARG A 167 8.78 16.85 -12.52
C ARG A 167 8.20 16.47 -13.88
N TYR A 168 7.74 15.22 -14.03
CA TYR A 168 7.29 14.68 -15.32
C TYR A 168 5.85 15.07 -15.68
N THR A 169 4.95 15.25 -14.71
CA THR A 169 3.56 15.67 -15.00
C THR A 169 3.40 17.19 -15.09
N ARG A 170 4.35 17.96 -14.53
CA ARG A 170 4.24 19.42 -14.32
C ARG A 170 3.03 19.80 -13.45
N ILE A 171 2.61 18.90 -12.56
CA ILE A 171 1.56 19.14 -11.57
C ILE A 171 2.24 19.27 -10.21
N THR A 172 1.98 20.36 -9.50
CA THR A 172 2.48 20.55 -8.14
C THR A 172 1.55 19.86 -7.15
N PHE A 173 2.12 18.99 -6.32
CA PHE A 173 1.43 18.39 -5.19
C PHE A 173 1.90 19.05 -3.90
N GLU A 174 1.03 19.12 -2.90
CA GLU A 174 1.45 19.54 -1.57
C GLU A 174 2.53 18.59 -1.03
N SER A 175 3.51 19.13 -0.32
CA SER A 175 4.72 18.40 0.14
C SER A 175 4.42 17.17 1.00
N SER A 176 3.25 17.11 1.63
CA SER A 176 2.77 15.98 2.44
C SER A 176 1.93 14.96 1.66
N THR A 177 1.65 15.20 0.38
CA THR A 177 0.88 14.29 -0.46
C THR A 177 1.82 13.37 -1.24
N SER A 178 1.94 12.13 -0.77
CA SER A 178 2.60 11.08 -1.56
C SER A 178 1.70 10.68 -2.73
N VAL A 179 2.21 10.90 -3.95
CA VAL A 179 1.58 10.42 -5.18
C VAL A 179 2.41 9.26 -5.69
N GLY A 180 1.78 8.08 -5.71
CA GLY A 180 2.37 6.90 -6.30
C GLY A 180 2.51 7.08 -7.81
N ILE A 181 3.75 7.06 -8.30
CA ILE A 181 4.10 7.13 -9.72
C ILE A 181 3.52 5.94 -10.47
N GLY A 182 3.49 4.77 -9.83
CA GLY A 182 3.07 3.53 -10.45
C GLY A 182 4.08 3.02 -11.48
N GLN A 183 4.12 1.70 -11.63
CA GLN A 183 5.12 1.03 -12.47
C GLN A 183 5.02 1.42 -13.95
N VAL A 184 3.80 1.65 -14.46
CA VAL A 184 3.58 2.07 -15.86
C VAL A 184 4.29 3.40 -16.14
N MET A 185 4.03 4.42 -15.32
CA MET A 185 4.62 5.74 -15.50
C MET A 185 6.12 5.69 -15.30
N GLU A 186 6.58 4.96 -14.28
CA GLU A 186 7.99 4.89 -13.93
C GLU A 186 8.82 4.19 -15.02
N PHE A 187 8.32 3.09 -15.59
CA PHE A 187 8.99 2.48 -16.74
C PHE A 187 8.95 3.36 -17.99
N TYR A 188 7.84 4.08 -18.21
CA TYR A 188 7.70 5.00 -19.33
C TYR A 188 8.70 6.16 -19.25
N ILE A 189 8.86 6.81 -18.09
CA ILE A 189 9.81 7.92 -17.97
C ILE A 189 11.25 7.48 -18.21
N ASN A 190 11.60 6.22 -17.97
CA ASN A 190 12.95 5.72 -18.20
C ASN A 190 13.21 5.41 -19.68
N PHE A 191 12.33 4.62 -20.32
CA PHE A 191 12.60 4.09 -21.68
C PHE A 191 11.35 4.03 -22.58
N GLY A 192 10.33 4.84 -22.30
CA GLY A 192 9.09 4.90 -23.06
C GLY A 192 8.34 3.57 -23.07
N THR A 193 7.62 3.30 -24.16
CA THR A 193 6.81 2.08 -24.32
C THR A 193 7.62 0.80 -24.22
N LEU A 194 8.85 0.79 -24.74
CA LEU A 194 9.75 -0.37 -24.61
C LEU A 194 10.13 -0.63 -23.15
N GLY A 195 10.36 0.44 -22.37
CA GLY A 195 10.57 0.35 -20.93
C GLY A 195 9.40 -0.30 -20.22
N VAL A 196 8.17 0.09 -20.56
CA VAL A 196 6.96 -0.50 -19.97
C VAL A 196 6.87 -1.99 -20.26
N LEU A 197 7.03 -2.39 -21.52
CA LEU A 197 6.95 -3.80 -21.92
C LEU A 197 8.05 -4.64 -21.24
N ALA A 198 9.29 -4.17 -21.29
CA ALA A 198 10.42 -4.86 -20.68
C ALA A 198 10.29 -4.93 -19.14
N GLY A 199 9.90 -3.82 -18.52
CA GLY A 199 9.72 -3.72 -17.07
C GLY A 199 8.65 -4.69 -16.55
N PHE A 200 7.48 -4.74 -17.20
CA PHE A 200 6.44 -5.69 -16.83
C PHE A 200 6.79 -7.13 -17.14
N LEU A 201 7.55 -7.40 -18.21
CA LEU A 201 8.08 -8.74 -18.46
C LEU A 201 8.99 -9.19 -17.30
N VAL A 202 9.92 -8.34 -16.87
CA VAL A 202 10.82 -8.62 -15.74
C VAL A 202 10.03 -8.84 -14.44
N ILE A 203 9.11 -7.93 -14.10
CA ILE A 203 8.27 -8.08 -12.89
C ILE A 203 7.45 -9.37 -12.97
N GLY A 204 6.84 -9.67 -14.11
CA GLY A 204 6.05 -10.87 -14.31
C GLY A 204 6.86 -12.16 -14.14
N VAL A 205 8.09 -12.20 -14.65
CA VAL A 205 9.02 -13.32 -14.45
C VAL A 205 9.38 -13.46 -12.97
N LEU A 206 9.69 -12.37 -12.27
CA LEU A 206 10.02 -12.40 -10.85
C LEU A 206 8.85 -12.89 -9.99
N VAL A 207 7.63 -12.40 -10.26
CA VAL A 207 6.40 -12.86 -9.59
C VAL A 207 6.18 -14.35 -9.87
N ARG A 208 6.35 -14.81 -11.12
CA ARG A 208 6.20 -16.22 -11.48
C ARG A 208 7.19 -17.12 -10.73
N ILE A 209 8.45 -16.71 -10.63
CA ILE A 209 9.47 -17.46 -9.88
C ILE A 209 9.08 -17.53 -8.40
N GLY A 210 8.76 -16.38 -7.80
CA GLY A 210 8.38 -16.28 -6.40
C GLY A 210 7.16 -17.15 -6.05
N ASP A 211 6.10 -17.07 -6.84
CA ASP A 211 4.88 -17.86 -6.69
C ASP A 211 5.15 -19.37 -6.84
N THR A 212 5.91 -19.77 -7.86
CA THR A 212 6.22 -21.18 -8.11
C THR A 212 7.05 -21.77 -6.97
N MET A 213 8.08 -21.05 -6.49
CA MET A 213 8.93 -21.52 -5.39
C MET A 213 8.18 -21.56 -4.06
N ALA A 214 7.32 -20.57 -3.80
CA ALA A 214 6.45 -20.58 -2.63
C ALA A 214 5.52 -21.81 -2.68
N ALA A 215 4.86 -22.06 -3.80
CA ALA A 215 3.96 -23.21 -3.96
C ALA A 215 4.68 -24.54 -3.72
N LEU A 216 5.88 -24.74 -4.30
CA LEU A 216 6.67 -25.96 -4.10
C LEU A 216 6.95 -26.23 -2.62
N HIS A 217 7.45 -25.22 -1.89
CA HIS A 217 7.71 -25.39 -0.46
C HIS A 217 6.45 -25.58 0.39
N LEU A 218 5.32 -24.99 -0.03
CA LEU A 218 4.05 -25.21 0.63
C LEU A 218 3.58 -26.67 0.46
N TYR A 219 3.73 -27.25 -0.73
CA TYR A 219 3.42 -28.66 -0.99
C TYR A 219 4.30 -29.62 -0.19
N GLU A 220 5.57 -29.26 0.02
CA GLU A 220 6.52 -30.03 0.85
C GLU A 220 6.24 -29.90 2.36
N GLY A 221 5.30 -29.04 2.78
CA GLY A 221 5.08 -28.70 4.19
C GLY A 221 6.19 -27.85 4.81
N ASN A 222 7.10 -27.31 4.00
CA ASN A 222 8.19 -26.45 4.43
C ASN A 222 7.72 -25.00 4.57
N TRP A 223 7.08 -24.69 5.71
CA TRP A 223 6.57 -23.35 6.00
C TRP A 223 7.64 -22.25 5.99
N GLN A 224 8.88 -22.56 6.41
CA GLN A 224 9.98 -21.59 6.40
C GLN A 224 10.40 -21.25 4.97
N GLY A 225 10.52 -22.28 4.11
CA GLY A 225 10.78 -22.11 2.68
C GLY A 225 9.67 -21.32 1.99
N PHE A 226 8.40 -21.68 2.26
CA PHE A 226 7.24 -20.95 1.74
C PHE A 226 7.30 -19.46 2.08
N MET A 227 7.49 -19.10 3.35
CA MET A 227 7.54 -17.70 3.79
C MET A 227 8.72 -16.94 3.17
N SER A 228 9.85 -17.61 2.94
CA SER A 228 11.05 -17.01 2.33
C SER A 228 10.83 -16.54 0.89
N TRP A 229 9.92 -17.18 0.16
CA TRP A 229 9.56 -16.78 -1.20
C TRP A 229 8.29 -15.95 -1.24
N PHE A 230 7.28 -16.30 -0.45
CA PHE A 230 5.98 -15.65 -0.47
C PHE A 230 6.05 -14.18 0.00
N VAL A 231 6.66 -13.90 1.15
CA VAL A 231 6.63 -12.56 1.77
C VAL A 231 7.36 -11.51 0.91
N PRO A 232 8.59 -11.74 0.40
CA PRO A 232 9.22 -10.79 -0.50
C PRO A 232 8.44 -10.61 -1.82
N SER A 233 7.88 -11.68 -2.37
CA SER A 233 7.15 -11.64 -3.65
C SER A 233 5.87 -10.80 -3.56
N MET A 234 5.21 -10.75 -2.40
CA MET A 234 4.04 -9.88 -2.17
C MET A 234 4.36 -8.40 -2.39
N SER A 235 5.61 -7.97 -2.18
CA SER A 235 6.02 -6.58 -2.39
C SER A 235 6.02 -6.19 -3.87
N LEU A 236 6.25 -7.15 -4.78
CA LEU A 236 6.23 -6.92 -6.23
C LEU A 236 4.83 -6.60 -6.77
N LEU A 237 3.78 -6.94 -6.00
CA LEU A 237 2.39 -6.69 -6.35
C LEU A 237 1.93 -5.26 -6.04
N ASN A 238 2.80 -4.41 -5.48
CA ASN A 238 2.49 -3.01 -5.24
C ASN A 238 2.58 -2.19 -6.55
N VAL A 239 1.57 -2.30 -7.40
CA VAL A 239 1.51 -1.67 -8.73
C VAL A 239 1.42 -0.15 -8.67
N GLY A 240 0.83 0.39 -7.60
CA GLY A 240 0.65 1.84 -7.40
C GLY A 240 1.86 2.54 -6.78
N GLY A 241 2.78 1.78 -6.17
CA GLY A 241 4.01 2.31 -5.56
C GLY A 241 5.09 2.64 -6.59
N SER A 242 6.15 3.29 -6.12
CA SER A 242 7.39 3.45 -6.89
C SER A 242 8.25 2.18 -6.84
N LEU A 243 9.17 2.02 -7.80
CA LEU A 243 10.15 0.93 -7.77
C LEU A 243 11.03 1.00 -6.52
N VAL A 244 11.35 2.20 -6.03
CA VAL A 244 12.01 2.42 -4.74
C VAL A 244 11.23 1.80 -3.59
N GLU A 245 9.92 2.01 -3.53
CA GLU A 245 9.05 1.41 -2.51
C GLU A 245 8.96 -0.10 -2.65
N VAL A 246 8.81 -0.61 -3.87
CA VAL A 246 8.74 -2.05 -4.17
C VAL A 246 10.03 -2.73 -3.72
N PHE A 247 11.19 -2.25 -4.17
CA PHE A 247 12.49 -2.84 -3.87
C PHE A 247 12.86 -2.68 -2.39
N GLY A 248 12.56 -1.52 -1.80
CA GLY A 248 12.73 -1.32 -0.36
C GLY A 248 11.89 -2.30 0.48
N SER A 249 10.65 -2.56 0.05
CA SER A 249 9.76 -3.53 0.71
C SER A 249 10.23 -4.97 0.52
N VAL A 250 10.74 -5.33 -0.66
CA VAL A 250 11.38 -6.63 -0.91
C VAL A 250 12.56 -6.82 0.05
N ALA A 251 13.47 -5.85 0.15
CA ALA A 251 14.62 -5.95 1.03
C ALA A 251 14.23 -6.06 2.51
N ALA A 252 13.28 -5.24 2.96
CA ALA A 252 12.75 -5.32 4.32
C ALA A 252 12.12 -6.70 4.60
N SER A 253 11.36 -7.24 3.64
CA SER A 253 10.75 -8.56 3.74
C SER A 253 11.78 -9.69 3.83
N VAL A 254 12.85 -9.62 3.04
CA VAL A 254 13.96 -10.60 3.11
C VAL A 254 14.64 -10.57 4.48
N VAL A 255 14.95 -9.38 5.00
CA VAL A 255 15.54 -9.23 6.34
C VAL A 255 14.60 -9.77 7.41
N MET A 256 13.31 -9.46 7.33
CA MET A 256 12.30 -9.96 8.26
C MET A 256 12.24 -11.48 8.26
N VAL A 257 12.13 -12.11 7.09
CA VAL A 257 12.06 -13.57 6.99
C VAL A 257 13.36 -14.23 7.47
N PHE A 258 14.52 -13.66 7.14
CA PHE A 258 15.79 -14.15 7.66
C PHE A 258 15.84 -14.14 9.19
N VAL A 259 15.43 -13.04 9.82
CA VAL A 259 15.39 -12.91 11.29
C VAL A 259 14.41 -13.92 11.89
N VAL A 260 13.19 -14.02 11.34
CA VAL A 260 12.17 -14.96 11.82
C VAL A 260 12.64 -16.41 11.70
N ASN A 261 13.18 -16.81 10.55
CA ASN A 261 13.69 -18.16 10.34
C ASN A 261 14.86 -18.48 11.28
N LYS A 262 15.76 -17.52 11.52
CA LYS A 262 16.86 -17.68 12.49
C LYS A 262 16.32 -17.92 13.90
N LEU A 263 15.34 -17.13 14.35
CA LEU A 263 14.71 -17.30 15.67
C LEU A 263 13.97 -18.64 15.80
N LEU A 264 13.23 -19.04 14.77
CA LEU A 264 12.51 -20.32 14.75
C LEU A 264 13.49 -21.50 14.82
N THR A 265 14.60 -21.44 14.07
CA THR A 265 15.63 -22.49 14.08
C THR A 265 16.26 -22.62 15.47
N ILE A 266 16.61 -21.50 16.11
CA ILE A 266 17.16 -21.50 17.48
C ILE A 266 16.15 -22.11 18.48
N GLY A 267 14.86 -21.78 18.35
CA GLY A 267 13.79 -22.33 19.18
C GLY A 267 13.61 -23.85 19.00
N GLN A 268 13.67 -24.34 17.77
CA GLN A 268 13.58 -25.77 17.44
C GLN A 268 14.75 -26.56 18.05
N THR A 269 15.99 -26.07 17.93
CA THR A 269 17.18 -26.71 18.51
C THR A 269 17.15 -26.75 20.03
N ARG A 270 16.62 -25.70 20.69
CA ARG A 270 16.45 -25.71 22.15
C ARG A 270 15.38 -26.71 22.60
N SER A 271 14.26 -26.77 21.89
CA SER A 271 13.16 -27.70 22.19
C SER A 271 13.58 -29.17 22.00
N SER A 272 14.33 -29.48 20.93
CA SER A 272 14.85 -30.84 20.70
C SER A 272 15.84 -31.27 21.78
N ASN A 273 16.75 -30.38 22.21
CA ASN A 273 17.70 -30.65 23.29
C ASN A 273 17.01 -30.85 24.65
N VAL A 274 15.94 -30.09 24.95
CA VAL A 274 15.13 -30.29 26.16
C VAL A 274 14.39 -31.63 26.12
N ARG A 275 13.77 -32.00 24.98
CA ARG A 275 13.13 -33.31 24.82
C ARG A 275 14.12 -34.47 24.97
N ALA A 276 15.30 -34.35 24.36
CA ALA A 276 16.35 -35.36 24.50
C ALA A 276 16.83 -35.48 25.97
N GLY A 277 16.97 -34.35 26.68
CA GLY A 277 17.34 -34.34 28.10
C GLY A 277 16.26 -34.88 29.05
N VAL A 278 14.97 -34.78 28.69
CA VAL A 278 13.86 -35.38 29.46
C VAL A 278 13.77 -36.89 29.24
N LEU A 279 14.00 -37.36 28.01
CA LEU A 279 14.01 -38.80 27.69
C LEU A 279 15.26 -39.53 28.20
N ALA A 280 16.34 -38.79 28.50
CA ALA A 280 17.60 -39.33 29.00
C ALA A 280 17.69 -39.37 30.55
N ARG A 281 16.63 -38.97 31.27
CA ARG A 281 16.56 -39.16 32.73
C ARG A 281 15.97 -40.54 33.04
N PRO A 282 16.69 -41.41 33.79
CA PRO A 282 16.25 -42.76 34.16
C PRO A 282 15.05 -42.75 35.11
#